data_AF-B8D440-F1
#
_entry.id   AF-B8D440-F1
#
_cell.length_a   1.000
_cell.length_b   1.000
_cell.length_c   1.000
_cell.angle_alpha   90.00
_cell.angle_beta   90.00
_cell.angle_gamma   90.00
#
_symmetry.space_group_name_H-M   'P 1'
#
loop_
_entity.id
_entity.type
_entity.pdbx_description
1 polymer ?
#
loop_
_entity_poly.entity_id
_entity_poly.type
_entity_poly.pdbx_seq_one_letter_code
_entity_poly.pdbx_strand_id
1 'polypeptide(L)'
;MSSVAMGSDINDELSKVVSSVTFKRENPFIHVLPGIFIASAVLIILYNINTVLDIQSIPATLAPSTVFILAYLISSALSSYYLLYSIKKHLYESSVVTYYFTRGRDFNGALLYIRNAVTSSTLPSPSTGILLVLLTGAYPVILVLARKAVRRHVVEEEKVLLGRNYFRDYSIADIALDLALTVATLGLYASYLSYRVIEEFNNHITRVHGTHPNPPGPLQQEVTEGEGGSLTSRVIGVVLFILGLTWGLAYMGVPYSFVSNLSLGLTWFALNHILRDKSYPFILAVNIALTYILLIAGVATGIAGYPVYSGLFKGVSENMRSIASSMSLYSLIIMVFLNNLSISIPSIIPMGSLALASGVCNAGIIIGLTIYGLPLDTALRTLSILLYPYAITELLAYSILASSVTRLETSRKYLAIVLTGILLLLLAAVLEAITIIQVRGPTTSRSHL
;
A
#
# COMPACT_ATOMS: atom_id res chain seq x y z
N MET A 1 -16.94 -59.70 27.20
CA MET A 1 -17.27 -58.90 26.02
C MET A 1 -18.14 -57.73 26.48
N SER A 2 -17.52 -56.61 26.88
CA SER A 2 -18.25 -55.36 27.10
C SER A 2 -18.27 -54.59 25.79
N SER A 3 -19.46 -54.43 25.22
CA SER A 3 -19.68 -53.50 24.12
C SER A 3 -19.63 -52.09 24.70
N VAL A 4 -18.57 -51.37 24.38
CA VAL A 4 -18.41 -49.96 24.71
C VAL A 4 -19.48 -49.16 23.96
N ALA A 5 -20.51 -48.74 24.69
CA ALA A 5 -21.55 -47.81 24.23
C ALA A 5 -21.07 -46.34 24.26
N MET A 6 -19.87 -46.04 23.74
CA MET A 6 -19.33 -44.66 23.69
C MET A 6 -19.78 -43.86 22.46
N GLY A 7 -20.56 -44.45 21.55
CA GLY A 7 -20.90 -43.81 20.27
C GLY A 7 -22.16 -42.92 20.27
N SER A 8 -23.11 -43.12 21.20
CA SER A 8 -24.37 -42.36 21.25
C SER A 8 -24.23 -41.07 22.06
N ASP A 9 -23.58 -41.12 23.22
CA ASP A 9 -23.54 -39.98 24.17
C ASP A 9 -22.71 -38.80 23.64
N ILE A 10 -21.62 -39.07 22.92
CA ILE A 10 -20.78 -38.01 22.32
C ILE A 10 -21.55 -37.23 21.24
N ASN A 11 -22.42 -37.91 20.48
CA ASN A 11 -23.25 -37.26 19.46
C ASN A 11 -24.35 -36.39 20.09
N ASP A 12 -24.88 -36.78 21.25
CA ASP A 12 -25.87 -35.99 21.99
C ASP A 12 -25.25 -34.76 22.67
N GLU A 13 -24.04 -34.86 23.22
CA GLU A 13 -23.34 -33.70 23.81
C GLU A 13 -22.89 -32.69 22.74
N LEU A 14 -22.30 -33.15 21.64
CA LEU A 14 -21.89 -32.26 20.55
C LEU A 14 -23.11 -31.58 19.88
N SER A 15 -24.23 -32.30 19.74
CA SER A 15 -25.50 -31.74 19.27
C SER A 15 -26.03 -30.63 20.20
N LYS A 16 -25.93 -30.81 21.53
CA LYS A 16 -26.27 -29.76 22.51
C LYS A 16 -25.36 -28.54 22.39
N VAL A 17 -24.06 -28.75 22.21
CA VAL A 17 -23.11 -27.65 22.00
C VAL A 17 -23.45 -26.89 20.72
N VAL A 18 -23.62 -27.59 19.60
CA VAL A 18 -23.94 -26.98 18.30
C VAL A 18 -25.26 -26.21 18.36
N SER A 19 -26.33 -26.80 18.90
CA SER A 19 -27.62 -26.12 19.03
C SER A 19 -27.59 -24.88 19.93
N SER A 20 -26.60 -24.75 20.82
CA SER A 20 -26.39 -23.56 21.66
C SER A 20 -25.63 -22.42 20.97
N VAL A 21 -24.97 -22.69 19.83
CA VAL A 21 -24.21 -21.69 19.09
C VAL A 21 -25.15 -20.65 18.48
N THR A 22 -24.81 -19.37 18.64
CA THR A 22 -25.55 -18.25 18.07
C THR A 22 -24.63 -17.34 17.25
N PHE A 23 -24.81 -17.37 15.94
CA PHE A 23 -24.06 -16.52 15.03
C PHE A 23 -24.63 -15.10 15.03
N LYS A 24 -23.82 -14.14 15.51
CA LYS A 24 -24.23 -12.73 15.64
C LYS A 24 -23.59 -11.90 14.54
N ARG A 25 -24.41 -11.05 13.92
CA ARG A 25 -23.97 -10.02 12.98
C ARG A 25 -23.38 -8.83 13.74
N GLU A 26 -22.41 -8.17 13.12
CA GLU A 26 -21.76 -6.98 13.65
C GLU A 26 -22.33 -5.69 13.07
N ASN A 27 -22.39 -4.64 13.88
CA ASN A 27 -22.85 -3.33 13.43
C ASN A 27 -21.67 -2.54 12.83
N PRO A 28 -21.73 -2.10 11.56
CA PRO A 28 -20.61 -1.40 10.93
C PRO A 28 -20.27 -0.05 11.56
N PHE A 29 -21.22 0.60 12.25
CA PHE A 29 -21.10 2.02 12.63
C PHE A 29 -19.86 2.34 13.47
N ILE A 30 -19.55 1.53 14.48
CA ILE A 30 -18.39 1.76 15.37
C ILE A 30 -17.05 1.62 14.62
N HIS A 31 -17.04 0.86 13.54
CA HIS A 31 -15.84 0.55 12.76
C HIS A 31 -15.53 1.63 11.71
N VAL A 32 -16.48 2.50 11.37
CA VAL A 32 -16.31 3.56 10.36
C VAL A 32 -15.65 4.80 10.98
N LEU A 33 -15.89 5.08 12.26
CA LEU A 33 -15.41 6.29 12.95
C LEU A 33 -13.88 6.51 12.91
N PRO A 34 -13.02 5.49 13.08
CA PRO A 34 -11.58 5.71 13.11
C PRO A 34 -11.04 6.42 11.87
N GLY A 35 -11.49 6.03 10.67
CA GLY A 35 -11.03 6.65 9.42
C GLY A 35 -11.39 8.13 9.30
N ILE A 36 -12.55 8.54 9.82
CA ILE A 36 -13.00 9.93 9.84
C ILE A 36 -12.10 10.78 10.75
N PHE A 37 -11.79 10.27 11.94
CA PHE A 37 -10.95 10.99 12.91
C PHE A 37 -9.52 11.16 12.43
N ILE A 38 -8.89 10.10 11.89
CA ILE A 38 -7.52 10.21 11.40
C ILE A 38 -7.42 11.12 10.17
N ALA A 39 -8.38 11.06 9.24
CA ALA A 39 -8.39 11.94 8.08
C ALA A 39 -8.52 13.41 8.50
N SER A 40 -9.38 13.70 9.48
CA SER A 40 -9.54 15.03 10.06
C SER A 40 -8.25 15.51 10.75
N ALA A 41 -7.61 14.65 11.55
CA ALA A 41 -6.35 14.96 12.22
C ALA A 41 -5.24 15.30 11.21
N VAL A 42 -5.07 14.48 10.17
CA VAL A 42 -4.00 14.68 9.18
C VAL A 42 -4.25 15.92 8.33
N LEU A 43 -5.50 16.20 7.94
CA LEU A 43 -5.84 17.45 7.23
C LEU A 43 -5.46 18.69 8.06
N ILE A 44 -5.76 18.68 9.36
CA ILE A 44 -5.39 19.77 10.28
C ILE A 44 -3.86 19.88 10.40
N ILE A 45 -3.13 18.77 10.49
CA ILE A 45 -1.66 18.78 10.54
C ILE A 45 -1.08 19.35 9.24
N LEU A 46 -1.55 18.88 8.08
CA LEU A 46 -1.09 19.37 6.77
C LEU A 46 -1.35 20.88 6.61
N TYR A 47 -2.50 21.36 7.10
CA TYR A 47 -2.79 22.79 7.13
C TYR A 47 -1.84 23.58 8.04
N ASN A 48 -1.54 23.08 9.24
CA ASN A 48 -0.60 23.74 10.15
C ASN A 48 0.86 23.73 9.63
N ILE A 49 1.26 22.72 8.85
CA ILE A 49 2.58 22.72 8.18
C ILE A 49 2.71 23.93 7.25
N ASN A 50 1.65 24.28 6.51
CA ASN A 50 1.67 25.48 5.67
C ASN A 50 1.83 26.77 6.47
N THR A 51 1.30 26.81 7.69
CA THR A 51 1.51 27.95 8.60
C THR A 51 2.96 28.06 9.06
N VAL A 52 3.57 26.94 9.48
CA VAL A 52 4.97 26.91 9.96
C VAL A 52 5.97 27.24 8.85
N LEU A 53 5.62 26.94 7.61
CA LEU A 53 6.43 27.24 6.42
C LEU A 53 6.24 28.67 5.89
N ASP A 54 5.55 29.55 6.63
CA ASP A 54 5.20 30.92 6.23
C ASP A 54 4.43 31.00 4.89
N ILE A 55 3.74 29.92 4.50
CA ILE A 55 2.89 29.89 3.31
C ILE A 55 1.56 30.61 3.59
N GLN A 56 1.11 30.63 4.84
CA GLN A 56 -0.11 31.31 5.30
C GLN A 56 0.09 31.97 6.68
N SER A 57 -0.41 33.20 6.86
CA SER A 57 -0.19 34.05 8.04
C SER A 57 -1.19 33.85 9.19
N ILE A 58 -1.84 32.69 9.29
CA ILE A 58 -2.88 32.41 10.30
C ILE A 58 -2.23 31.67 11.48
N PRO A 59 -2.53 31.97 12.76
CA PRO A 59 -1.93 31.28 13.89
C PRO A 59 -2.17 29.75 13.85
N ALA A 60 -1.10 28.96 14.02
CA ALA A 60 -1.21 27.51 14.08
C ALA A 60 -1.99 27.08 15.33
N THR A 61 -3.02 26.25 15.15
CA THR A 61 -3.76 25.64 16.26
C THR A 61 -3.59 24.12 16.22
N LEU A 62 -2.72 23.59 17.08
CA LEU A 62 -2.46 22.14 17.19
C LEU A 62 -3.48 21.40 18.05
N ALA A 63 -4.17 22.11 18.96
CA ALA A 63 -5.11 21.50 19.91
C ALA A 63 -6.25 20.69 19.26
N PRO A 64 -6.85 21.08 18.13
CA PRO A 64 -7.83 20.24 17.45
C PRO A 64 -7.24 18.92 16.91
N SER A 65 -5.99 18.94 16.42
CA SER A 65 -5.35 17.73 15.87
C SER A 65 -5.10 16.66 16.94
N THR A 66 -4.71 17.06 18.16
CA THR A 66 -4.47 16.12 19.27
C THR A 66 -5.76 15.46 19.74
N VAL A 67 -6.88 16.21 19.76
CA VAL A 67 -8.21 15.65 20.07
C VAL A 67 -8.62 14.62 19.02
N PHE A 68 -8.45 14.91 17.73
CA PHE A 68 -8.77 13.95 16.67
C PHE A 68 -7.86 12.72 16.67
N ILE A 69 -6.56 12.87 16.99
CA ILE A 69 -5.65 11.72 17.16
C ILE A 69 -6.09 10.85 18.35
N LEU A 70 -6.45 11.47 19.48
CA LEU A 70 -6.94 10.72 20.64
C LEU A 70 -8.26 10.00 20.32
N ALA A 71 -9.19 10.68 19.65
CA ALA A 71 -10.45 10.09 19.19
C ALA A 71 -10.20 8.94 18.22
N TYR A 72 -9.24 9.08 17.30
CA TYR A 72 -8.79 8.00 16.43
C TYR A 72 -8.27 6.81 17.25
N LEU A 73 -7.34 7.01 18.18
CA LEU A 73 -6.76 5.93 18.99
C LEU A 73 -7.80 5.19 19.82
N ILE A 74 -8.72 5.92 20.48
CA ILE A 74 -9.78 5.31 21.30
C ILE A 74 -10.77 4.54 20.41
N SER A 75 -11.29 5.16 19.36
CA SER A 75 -12.27 4.53 18.46
C SER A 75 -11.68 3.33 17.73
N SER A 76 -10.43 3.41 17.28
CA SER A 76 -9.74 2.30 16.63
C SER A 76 -9.42 1.18 17.60
N ALA A 77 -9.07 1.46 18.85
CA ALA A 77 -8.86 0.44 19.88
C ALA A 77 -10.15 -0.34 20.17
N LEU A 78 -11.26 0.39 20.40
CA LEU A 78 -12.58 -0.22 20.60
C LEU A 78 -13.01 -1.03 19.38
N SER A 79 -12.93 -0.44 18.18
CA SER A 79 -13.26 -1.13 16.94
C SER A 79 -12.42 -2.39 16.75
N SER A 80 -11.12 -2.35 17.04
CA SER A 80 -10.22 -3.50 16.88
C SER A 80 -10.57 -4.61 17.84
N TYR A 81 -10.90 -4.26 19.09
CA TYR A 81 -11.33 -5.22 20.10
C TYR A 81 -12.59 -5.97 19.66
N TYR A 82 -13.65 -5.25 19.32
CA TYR A 82 -14.92 -5.86 18.91
C TYR A 82 -14.76 -6.69 17.65
N LEU A 83 -14.06 -6.17 16.64
CA LEU A 83 -13.82 -6.88 15.38
C LEU A 83 -13.07 -8.20 15.60
N LEU A 84 -11.95 -8.16 16.32
CA LEU A 84 -11.13 -9.35 16.57
C LEU A 84 -11.85 -10.35 17.48
N TYR A 85 -12.59 -9.86 18.48
CA TYR A 85 -13.39 -10.72 19.35
C TYR A 85 -14.43 -11.49 18.54
N SER A 86 -15.22 -10.79 17.72
CA SER A 86 -16.29 -11.39 16.94
C SER A 86 -15.78 -12.33 15.86
N ILE A 87 -14.70 -11.97 15.15
CA ILE A 87 -14.07 -12.87 14.18
C ILE A 87 -13.54 -14.13 14.87
N LYS A 88 -12.78 -14.01 15.97
CA LYS A 88 -12.21 -15.19 16.64
C LYS A 88 -13.28 -16.11 17.21
N LYS A 89 -14.31 -15.53 17.81
CA LYS A 89 -15.46 -16.27 18.30
C LYS A 89 -16.15 -17.03 17.16
N HIS A 90 -16.44 -16.33 16.05
CA HIS A 90 -17.04 -16.93 14.86
C HIS A 90 -16.18 -18.05 14.28
N LEU A 91 -14.87 -17.84 14.09
CA LEU A 91 -13.97 -18.86 13.55
C LEU A 91 -14.00 -20.15 14.39
N TYR A 92 -14.08 -20.02 15.72
CA TYR A 92 -14.19 -21.18 16.60
C TYR A 92 -15.55 -21.86 16.47
N GLU A 93 -16.64 -21.11 16.65
CA GLU A 93 -18.01 -21.62 16.62
C GLU A 93 -18.34 -22.27 15.26
N SER A 94 -18.00 -21.60 14.16
CA SER A 94 -18.18 -22.08 12.79
C SER A 94 -17.42 -23.37 12.53
N SER A 95 -16.19 -23.49 13.06
CA SER A 95 -15.40 -24.72 12.90
C SER A 95 -16.02 -25.91 13.62
N VAL A 96 -16.56 -25.70 14.82
CA VAL A 96 -17.26 -26.75 15.59
C VAL A 96 -18.53 -27.18 14.85
N VAL A 97 -19.32 -26.22 14.37
CA VAL A 97 -20.55 -26.46 13.62
C VAL A 97 -20.27 -27.21 12.31
N THR A 98 -19.27 -26.79 11.54
CA THR A 98 -18.91 -27.43 10.27
C THR A 98 -18.33 -28.84 10.47
N TYR A 99 -17.56 -29.06 11.53
CA TYR A 99 -17.11 -30.40 11.91
C TYR A 99 -18.30 -31.33 12.25
N TYR A 100 -19.30 -30.80 12.97
CA TYR A 100 -20.52 -31.55 13.29
C TYR A 100 -21.35 -31.89 12.04
N PHE A 101 -21.57 -30.92 11.14
CA PHE A 101 -22.32 -31.15 9.90
C PHE A 101 -21.64 -32.15 8.96
N THR A 102 -20.30 -32.18 8.93
CA THR A 102 -19.52 -33.19 8.18
C THR A 102 -19.38 -34.52 8.92
N ARG A 103 -19.97 -34.64 10.13
CA ARG A 103 -19.98 -35.81 11.03
C ARG A 103 -18.60 -36.38 11.34
N GLY A 104 -17.53 -35.58 11.20
CA GLY A 104 -16.14 -36.04 11.31
C GLY A 104 -15.74 -37.18 10.36
N ARG A 105 -16.57 -37.50 9.35
CA ARG A 105 -16.34 -38.61 8.41
C ARG A 105 -15.48 -38.21 7.21
N ASP A 106 -15.40 -36.92 6.92
CA ASP A 106 -14.56 -36.38 5.87
C ASP A 106 -13.28 -35.77 6.46
N PHE A 107 -12.12 -36.28 6.01
CA PHE A 107 -10.81 -35.71 6.33
C PHE A 107 -10.76 -34.20 6.07
N ASN A 108 -11.48 -33.71 5.06
CA ASN A 108 -11.55 -32.29 4.75
C ASN A 108 -12.21 -31.46 5.86
N GLY A 109 -13.22 -32.00 6.56
CA GLY A 109 -13.87 -31.33 7.70
C GLY A 109 -12.96 -31.20 8.92
N ALA A 110 -12.20 -32.26 9.23
CA ALA A 110 -11.18 -32.21 10.29
C ALA A 110 -10.01 -31.29 9.93
N LEU A 111 -9.59 -31.29 8.67
CA LEU A 111 -8.55 -30.39 8.16
C LEU A 111 -8.99 -28.92 8.22
N LEU A 112 -10.27 -28.62 7.93
CA LEU A 112 -10.86 -27.29 8.06
C LEU A 112 -10.79 -26.79 9.50
N TYR A 113 -11.15 -27.63 10.48
CA TYR A 113 -11.05 -27.28 11.90
C TYR A 113 -9.62 -26.87 12.29
N ILE A 114 -8.62 -27.68 11.88
CA ILE A 114 -7.20 -27.38 12.13
C ILE A 114 -6.75 -26.08 11.44
N ARG A 115 -7.15 -25.88 10.17
CA ARG A 115 -6.80 -24.67 9.40
C ARG A 115 -7.43 -23.40 9.97
N ASN A 116 -8.68 -23.48 10.44
CA ASN A 116 -9.35 -22.37 11.12
C ASN A 116 -8.71 -22.09 12.48
N ALA A 117 -8.30 -23.11 13.23
CA ALA A 117 -7.54 -22.92 14.47
C ALA A 117 -6.19 -22.21 14.22
N VAL A 118 -5.46 -22.60 13.16
CA VAL A 118 -4.23 -21.91 12.72
C VAL A 118 -4.53 -20.48 12.23
N THR A 119 -5.65 -20.26 11.53
CA THR A 119 -6.03 -18.92 11.06
C THR A 119 -6.38 -18.01 12.26
N SER A 120 -7.10 -18.54 13.26
CA SER A 120 -7.41 -17.81 14.50
C SER A 120 -6.16 -17.50 15.33
N SER A 121 -5.15 -18.37 15.30
CA SER A 121 -3.87 -18.14 16.01
C SER A 121 -2.97 -17.13 15.32
N THR A 122 -3.09 -16.93 14.00
CA THR A 122 -2.33 -15.88 13.27
C THR A 122 -2.95 -14.48 13.41
N LEU A 123 -4.21 -14.36 13.84
CA LEU A 123 -4.82 -13.09 14.21
C LEU A 123 -4.37 -12.63 15.60
N PRO A 124 -4.09 -11.32 15.82
CA PRO A 124 -3.87 -10.79 17.17
C PRO A 124 -5.04 -11.11 18.10
N SER A 125 -4.77 -11.39 19.38
CA SER A 125 -5.86 -11.44 20.37
C SER A 125 -6.56 -10.07 20.47
N PRO A 126 -7.82 -9.97 20.91
CA PRO A 126 -8.49 -8.68 21.06
C PRO A 126 -7.69 -7.68 21.91
N SER A 127 -7.08 -8.15 23.01
CA SER A 127 -6.21 -7.34 23.86
C SER A 127 -4.91 -6.92 23.16
N THR A 128 -4.28 -7.82 22.40
CA THR A 128 -3.12 -7.49 21.57
C THR A 128 -3.48 -6.47 20.50
N GLY A 129 -4.66 -6.57 19.89
CA GLY A 129 -5.18 -5.61 18.92
C GLY A 129 -5.34 -4.21 19.52
N ILE A 130 -5.91 -4.11 20.71
CA ILE A 130 -5.97 -2.84 21.47
C ILE A 130 -4.57 -2.27 21.66
N LEU A 131 -3.64 -3.05 22.20
CA LEU A 131 -2.27 -2.59 22.49
C LEU A 131 -1.55 -2.13 21.22
N LEU A 132 -1.63 -2.90 20.14
CA LEU A 132 -1.04 -2.53 18.85
C LEU A 132 -1.60 -1.19 18.36
N VAL A 133 -2.91 -1.01 18.41
CA VAL A 133 -3.55 0.21 17.91
C VAL A 133 -3.23 1.43 18.79
N LEU A 134 -3.28 1.28 20.12
CA LEU A 134 -2.93 2.38 21.03
C LEU A 134 -1.47 2.81 20.92
N LEU A 135 -0.55 1.86 20.69
CA LEU A 135 0.88 2.14 20.63
C LEU A 135 1.36 2.60 19.25
N THR A 136 0.70 2.17 18.16
CA THR A 136 1.22 2.36 16.80
C THR A 136 0.22 3.00 15.84
N GLY A 137 -1.06 3.10 16.20
CA GLY A 137 -2.11 3.52 15.28
C GLY A 137 -2.33 2.55 14.10
N ALA A 138 -1.92 1.28 14.20
CA ALA A 138 -1.96 0.31 13.10
C ALA A 138 -3.36 -0.26 12.78
N TYR A 139 -4.43 0.52 12.96
CA TYR A 139 -5.81 0.09 12.68
C TYR A 139 -6.02 -0.41 11.24
N PRO A 140 -5.50 0.27 10.19
CA PRO A 140 -5.61 -0.26 8.82
C PRO A 140 -4.97 -1.65 8.67
N VAL A 141 -3.86 -1.92 9.36
CA VAL A 141 -3.21 -3.24 9.32
C VAL A 141 -4.10 -4.30 9.96
N ILE A 142 -4.74 -3.99 11.10
CA ILE A 142 -5.71 -4.88 11.76
C ILE A 142 -6.89 -5.19 10.82
N LEU A 143 -7.44 -4.19 10.13
CA LEU A 143 -8.54 -4.40 9.17
C LEU A 143 -8.15 -5.35 8.05
N VAL A 144 -6.96 -5.16 7.48
CA VAL A 144 -6.47 -5.98 6.37
C VAL A 144 -6.23 -7.43 6.82
N LEU A 145 -5.68 -7.63 8.02
CA LEU A 145 -5.49 -8.96 8.62
C LEU A 145 -6.84 -9.64 8.91
N ALA A 146 -7.77 -8.90 9.52
CA ALA A 146 -9.12 -9.36 9.81
C ALA A 146 -9.85 -9.79 8.53
N ARG A 147 -9.81 -8.95 7.49
CA ARG A 147 -10.39 -9.25 6.18
C ARG A 147 -9.81 -10.51 5.56
N LYS A 148 -8.48 -10.66 5.61
CA LYS A 148 -7.79 -11.84 5.09
C LYS A 148 -8.24 -13.11 5.78
N ALA A 149 -8.35 -13.08 7.11
CA ALA A 149 -8.79 -14.22 7.89
C ALA A 149 -10.25 -14.58 7.60
N VAL A 150 -11.15 -13.58 7.57
CA VAL A 150 -12.56 -13.80 7.19
C VAL A 150 -12.64 -14.41 5.80
N ARG A 151 -12.03 -13.78 4.79
CA ARG A 151 -12.09 -14.28 3.40
C ARG A 151 -11.58 -15.70 3.24
N ARG A 152 -10.44 -16.02 3.85
CA ARG A 152 -9.90 -17.38 3.82
C ARG A 152 -10.86 -18.38 4.46
N HIS A 153 -11.40 -18.04 5.63
CA HIS A 153 -12.37 -18.89 6.30
C HIS A 153 -13.62 -19.12 5.46
N VAL A 154 -14.20 -18.06 4.89
CA VAL A 154 -15.38 -18.15 4.03
C VAL A 154 -15.13 -19.05 2.83
N VAL A 155 -14.01 -18.86 2.12
CA VAL A 155 -13.66 -19.68 0.94
C VAL A 155 -13.53 -21.16 1.33
N GLU A 156 -12.85 -21.46 2.42
CA GLU A 156 -12.64 -22.84 2.86
C GLU A 156 -13.96 -23.49 3.34
N GLU A 157 -14.82 -22.76 4.05
CA GLU A 157 -16.11 -23.27 4.54
C GLU A 157 -17.16 -23.42 3.43
N GLU A 158 -17.26 -22.45 2.50
CA GLU A 158 -18.13 -22.56 1.33
C GLU A 158 -17.76 -23.76 0.46
N LYS A 159 -16.47 -24.03 0.29
CA LYS A 159 -16.00 -25.23 -0.43
C LYS A 159 -16.48 -26.52 0.22
N VAL A 160 -16.46 -26.60 1.56
CA VAL A 160 -16.85 -27.80 2.31
C VAL A 160 -18.36 -27.96 2.39
N LEU A 161 -19.10 -26.90 2.69
CA LEU A 161 -20.54 -26.96 2.94
C LEU A 161 -21.39 -26.79 1.67
N LEU A 162 -20.91 -26.04 0.68
CA LEU A 162 -21.66 -25.69 -0.53
C LEU A 162 -21.05 -26.26 -1.82
N GLY A 163 -19.85 -26.87 -1.74
CA GLY A 163 -19.16 -27.48 -2.88
C GLY A 163 -18.58 -26.50 -3.91
N ARG A 164 -18.75 -25.19 -3.71
CA ARG A 164 -18.24 -24.12 -4.60
C ARG A 164 -17.87 -22.87 -3.80
N ASN A 165 -16.94 -22.08 -4.34
CA ASN A 165 -16.50 -20.82 -3.75
C ASN A 165 -17.26 -19.66 -4.38
N TYR A 166 -17.88 -18.79 -3.57
CA TYR A 166 -18.52 -17.57 -4.08
C TYR A 166 -17.64 -16.34 -3.84
N PHE A 167 -16.82 -16.39 -2.79
CA PHE A 167 -15.82 -15.37 -2.54
C PHE A 167 -14.47 -15.78 -3.12
N ARG A 168 -13.72 -14.79 -3.64
CA ARG A 168 -12.30 -14.93 -3.96
C ARG A 168 -11.45 -14.68 -2.73
N ASP A 169 -10.30 -15.34 -2.70
CA ASP A 169 -9.24 -15.10 -1.72
C ASP A 169 -8.76 -13.65 -1.76
N TYR A 170 -8.34 -13.14 -0.62
CA TYR A 170 -7.81 -11.80 -0.46
C TYR A 170 -6.28 -11.80 -0.62
N SER A 171 -5.82 -11.39 -1.81
CA SER A 171 -4.41 -11.52 -2.22
C SER A 171 -3.50 -10.44 -1.61
N ILE A 172 -2.18 -10.64 -1.67
CA ILE A 172 -1.19 -9.63 -1.22
C ILE A 172 -1.32 -8.33 -2.02
N ALA A 173 -1.68 -8.42 -3.31
CA ALA A 173 -1.90 -7.24 -4.13
C ALA A 173 -3.15 -6.45 -3.68
N ASP A 174 -4.23 -7.15 -3.29
CA ASP A 174 -5.42 -6.48 -2.73
C ASP A 174 -5.09 -5.76 -1.41
N ILE A 175 -4.29 -6.40 -0.55
CA ILE A 175 -3.79 -5.83 0.70
C ILE A 175 -3.02 -4.53 0.42
N ALA A 176 -2.07 -4.57 -0.51
CA ALA A 176 -1.26 -3.42 -0.87
C ALA A 176 -2.10 -2.27 -1.45
N LEU A 177 -3.10 -2.58 -2.28
CA LEU A 177 -4.03 -1.58 -2.84
C LEU A 177 -4.93 -0.95 -1.78
N ASP A 178 -5.48 -1.74 -0.85
CA ASP A 178 -6.32 -1.21 0.22
C ASP A 178 -5.50 -0.33 1.19
N LEU A 179 -4.25 -0.69 1.46
CA LEU A 179 -3.32 0.17 2.20
C LEU A 179 -2.94 1.43 1.40
N ALA A 180 -2.70 1.31 0.09
CA ALA A 180 -2.42 2.44 -0.78
C ALA A 180 -3.57 3.45 -0.75
N LEU A 181 -4.81 2.99 -0.89
CA LEU A 181 -6.00 3.84 -0.82
C LEU A 181 -6.20 4.44 0.58
N THR A 182 -5.88 3.69 1.64
CA THR A 182 -5.90 4.23 3.01
C THR A 182 -4.93 5.39 3.17
N VAL A 183 -3.68 5.21 2.76
CA VAL A 183 -2.68 6.29 2.77
C VAL A 183 -3.13 7.45 1.89
N ALA A 184 -3.55 7.16 0.66
CA ALA A 184 -3.98 8.15 -0.32
C ALA A 184 -5.26 8.91 0.04
N THR A 185 -5.97 8.52 1.07
CA THR A 185 -7.17 9.23 1.53
C THR A 185 -7.00 9.73 2.96
N LEU A 186 -5.75 9.81 3.43
CA LEU A 186 -5.38 10.23 4.78
C LEU A 186 -6.03 9.37 5.88
N GLY A 187 -6.42 8.14 5.53
CA GLY A 187 -7.09 7.19 6.40
C GLY A 187 -8.60 7.08 6.22
N LEU A 188 -9.24 7.94 5.40
CA LEU A 188 -10.69 7.88 5.18
C LEU A 188 -11.13 6.55 4.55
N TYR A 189 -10.32 5.97 3.66
CA TYR A 189 -10.61 4.66 3.08
C TYR A 189 -10.61 3.53 4.14
N ALA A 190 -9.99 3.71 5.32
CA ALA A 190 -10.12 2.74 6.41
C ALA A 190 -11.58 2.58 6.88
N SER A 191 -12.39 3.65 6.80
CA SER A 191 -13.82 3.61 7.09
C SER A 191 -14.60 2.75 6.08
N TYR A 192 -14.25 2.87 4.80
CA TYR A 192 -14.85 2.03 3.76
C TYR A 192 -14.35 0.59 3.83
N LEU A 193 -13.05 0.39 4.10
CA LEU A 193 -12.46 -0.93 4.29
C LEU A 193 -13.11 -1.65 5.47
N SER A 194 -13.32 -0.98 6.60
CA SER A 194 -13.98 -1.58 7.75
C SER A 194 -15.43 -1.94 7.46
N TYR A 195 -16.18 -1.07 6.78
CA TYR A 195 -17.51 -1.38 6.28
C TYR A 195 -17.50 -2.67 5.44
N ARG A 196 -16.58 -2.80 4.47
CA ARG A 196 -16.47 -4.00 3.63
C ARG A 196 -16.16 -5.27 4.43
N VAL A 197 -15.29 -5.19 5.43
CA VAL A 197 -14.99 -6.35 6.30
C VAL A 197 -16.24 -6.82 7.03
N ILE A 198 -16.98 -5.90 7.62
CA ILE A 198 -18.20 -6.21 8.37
C ILE A 198 -19.31 -6.72 7.44
N GLU A 199 -19.47 -6.11 6.26
CA GLU A 199 -20.43 -6.54 5.25
C GLU A 199 -20.12 -7.96 4.77
N GLU A 200 -18.86 -8.28 4.47
CA GLU A 200 -18.42 -9.62 4.08
C GLU A 200 -18.68 -10.64 5.18
N PHE A 201 -18.37 -10.29 6.44
CA PHE A 201 -18.64 -11.12 7.61
C PHE A 201 -20.15 -11.39 7.81
N ASN A 202 -20.98 -10.35 7.76
CA ASN A 202 -22.42 -10.44 7.93
C ASN A 202 -23.11 -11.21 6.80
N ASN A 203 -22.65 -11.00 5.56
CA ASN A 203 -23.14 -11.74 4.39
C ASN A 203 -22.81 -13.22 4.50
N HIS A 204 -21.61 -13.55 4.98
CA HIS A 204 -21.22 -14.93 5.25
C HIS A 204 -22.12 -15.59 6.31
N ILE A 205 -22.33 -14.93 7.45
CA ILE A 205 -23.25 -15.44 8.49
C ILE A 205 -24.64 -15.68 7.90
N THR A 206 -25.17 -14.74 7.11
CA THR A 206 -26.51 -14.86 6.54
C THR A 206 -26.60 -16.03 5.55
N ARG A 207 -25.56 -16.25 4.73
CA ARG A 207 -25.57 -17.27 3.67
C ARG A 207 -25.29 -18.68 4.18
N VAL A 208 -24.30 -18.84 5.06
CA VAL A 208 -23.84 -20.16 5.52
C VAL A 208 -24.53 -20.56 6.82
N HIS A 209 -24.72 -19.60 7.72
CA HIS A 209 -25.18 -19.85 9.09
C HIS A 209 -26.62 -19.38 9.35
N GLY A 210 -27.28 -18.80 8.34
CA GLY A 210 -28.62 -18.23 8.47
C GLY A 210 -29.72 -19.25 8.79
N THR A 211 -29.49 -20.53 8.49
CA THR A 211 -30.42 -21.64 8.78
C THR A 211 -30.02 -22.46 10.00
N HIS A 212 -28.95 -22.08 10.71
CA HIS A 212 -28.49 -22.76 11.92
C HIS A 212 -29.63 -22.88 12.94
N PRO A 213 -29.87 -24.06 13.57
CA PRO A 213 -28.97 -25.22 13.69
C PRO A 213 -28.96 -26.21 12.53
N ASN A 214 -29.69 -25.95 11.44
CA ASN A 214 -29.70 -26.83 10.27
C ASN A 214 -28.56 -26.46 9.31
N PRO A 215 -27.98 -27.46 8.60
CA PRO A 215 -26.96 -27.20 7.59
C PRO A 215 -27.52 -26.30 6.48
N PRO A 216 -26.67 -25.49 5.83
CA PRO A 216 -27.11 -24.62 4.75
C PRO A 216 -27.68 -25.45 3.59
N GLY A 217 -28.80 -24.99 3.03
CA GLY A 217 -29.36 -25.57 1.81
C GLY A 217 -28.53 -25.22 0.57
N PRO A 218 -28.65 -26.00 -0.52
CA PRO A 218 -28.04 -25.63 -1.80
C PRO A 218 -28.61 -24.29 -2.28
N LEU A 219 -27.73 -23.29 -2.47
CA LEU A 219 -28.13 -21.96 -2.92
C LEU A 219 -28.71 -22.06 -4.35
N GLN A 220 -30.00 -21.71 -4.49
CA GLN A 220 -30.74 -21.75 -5.75
C GLN A 220 -30.35 -20.66 -6.76
N GLN A 221 -29.58 -19.65 -6.34
CA GLN A 221 -29.09 -18.60 -7.24
C GLN A 221 -27.62 -18.83 -7.63
N GLU A 222 -27.37 -18.88 -8.94
CA GLU A 222 -26.07 -18.51 -9.49
C GLU A 222 -25.81 -17.05 -9.13
N VAL A 223 -24.99 -16.83 -8.11
CA VAL A 223 -24.37 -15.51 -7.95
C VAL A 223 -23.37 -15.42 -9.09
N THR A 224 -23.69 -14.56 -10.07
CA THR A 224 -22.75 -14.11 -11.10
C THR A 224 -21.44 -13.82 -10.41
N GLU A 225 -20.35 -14.50 -10.80
CA GLU A 225 -19.01 -14.21 -10.30
C GLU A 225 -18.82 -12.70 -10.36
N GLY A 226 -18.89 -12.03 -9.21
CA GLY A 226 -18.97 -10.59 -9.16
C GLY A 226 -17.78 -10.01 -9.90
N GLU A 227 -18.08 -9.41 -11.06
CA GLU A 227 -17.20 -8.74 -11.99
C GLU A 227 -16.48 -7.58 -11.29
N GLY A 228 -15.50 -7.90 -10.45
CA GLY A 228 -14.40 -7.01 -10.19
C GLY A 228 -13.52 -7.06 -11.43
N GLY A 229 -13.43 -5.95 -12.17
CA GLY A 229 -12.51 -5.80 -13.29
C GLY A 229 -11.11 -6.34 -12.95
N SER A 230 -10.35 -6.71 -13.98
CA SER A 230 -9.05 -7.36 -13.80
C SER A 230 -8.23 -6.64 -12.72
N LEU A 231 -7.54 -7.39 -11.87
CA LEU A 231 -6.84 -6.79 -10.74
C LEU A 231 -5.80 -5.75 -11.20
N THR A 232 -5.30 -5.88 -12.43
CA THR A 232 -4.53 -4.85 -13.16
C THR A 232 -5.32 -3.57 -13.44
N SER A 233 -6.57 -3.63 -13.90
CA SER A 233 -7.39 -2.41 -14.11
C SER A 233 -7.68 -1.67 -12.82
N ARG A 234 -7.85 -2.41 -11.70
CA ARG A 234 -7.95 -1.81 -10.36
C ARG A 234 -6.68 -1.05 -9.96
N VAL A 235 -5.49 -1.63 -10.18
CA VAL A 235 -4.22 -0.94 -9.94
C VAL A 235 -4.13 0.35 -10.74
N ILE A 236 -4.44 0.30 -12.04
CA ILE A 236 -4.40 1.48 -12.91
C ILE A 236 -5.37 2.55 -12.42
N GLY A 237 -6.59 2.17 -12.04
CA GLY A 237 -7.58 3.09 -11.46
C GLY A 237 -7.08 3.75 -10.17
N VAL A 238 -6.41 2.98 -9.30
CA VAL A 238 -5.80 3.51 -8.07
C VAL A 238 -4.65 4.47 -8.38
N VAL A 239 -3.77 4.16 -9.33
CA VAL A 239 -2.70 5.08 -9.76
C VAL A 239 -3.31 6.39 -10.24
N LEU A 240 -4.25 6.35 -11.18
CA LEU A 240 -4.89 7.54 -11.74
C LEU A 240 -5.60 8.37 -10.65
N PHE A 241 -6.30 7.70 -9.72
CA PHE A 241 -6.92 8.37 -8.58
C PHE A 241 -5.89 9.10 -7.70
N ILE A 242 -4.79 8.44 -7.34
CA ILE A 242 -3.74 9.04 -6.51
C ILE A 242 -3.09 10.23 -7.24
N LEU A 243 -2.77 10.07 -8.52
CA LEU A 243 -2.17 11.15 -9.31
C LEU A 243 -3.12 12.36 -9.42
N GLY A 244 -4.40 12.12 -9.70
CA GLY A 244 -5.42 13.17 -9.74
C GLY A 244 -5.57 13.90 -8.40
N LEU A 245 -5.60 13.15 -7.30
CA LEU A 245 -5.66 13.73 -5.96
C LEU A 245 -4.40 14.54 -5.63
N THR A 246 -3.22 14.03 -5.99
CA THR A 246 -1.94 14.72 -5.77
C THR A 246 -1.90 16.05 -6.50
N TRP A 247 -2.30 16.05 -7.76
CA TRP A 247 -2.34 17.26 -8.58
C TRP A 247 -3.38 18.26 -8.04
N GLY A 248 -4.58 17.79 -7.73
CA GLY A 248 -5.65 18.64 -7.20
C GLY A 248 -5.29 19.28 -5.85
N LEU A 249 -4.73 18.49 -4.92
CA LEU A 249 -4.31 19.00 -3.61
C LEU A 249 -3.11 19.94 -3.71
N ALA A 250 -2.14 19.65 -4.58
CA ALA A 250 -1.02 20.56 -4.84
C ALA A 250 -1.50 21.90 -5.40
N TYR A 251 -2.45 21.88 -6.35
CA TYR A 251 -3.09 23.08 -6.88
C TYR A 251 -3.83 23.89 -5.79
N MET A 252 -4.48 23.20 -4.84
CA MET A 252 -5.14 23.83 -3.68
C MET A 252 -4.17 24.33 -2.60
N GLY A 253 -2.86 24.16 -2.79
CA GLY A 253 -1.86 24.63 -1.84
C GLY A 253 -1.56 23.66 -0.69
N VAL A 254 -1.90 22.37 -0.82
CA VAL A 254 -1.68 21.35 0.23
C VAL A 254 -0.43 20.52 -0.08
N PRO A 255 0.56 20.41 0.83
CA PRO A 255 1.79 19.65 0.62
C PRO A 255 1.54 18.14 0.73
N TYR A 256 0.97 17.56 -0.32
CA TYR A 256 0.49 16.17 -0.34
C TYR A 256 1.49 15.13 -0.88
N SER A 257 2.56 15.59 -1.52
CA SER A 257 3.55 14.75 -2.21
C SER A 257 4.09 13.57 -1.38
N PHE A 258 4.34 13.74 -0.09
CA PHE A 258 4.82 12.64 0.76
C PHE A 258 3.81 11.48 0.85
N VAL A 259 2.53 11.81 1.07
CA VAL A 259 1.45 10.82 1.20
C VAL A 259 1.20 10.13 -0.14
N SER A 260 1.14 10.89 -1.24
CA SER A 260 0.96 10.34 -2.57
C SER A 260 2.11 9.40 -2.96
N ASN A 261 3.35 9.77 -2.67
CA ASN A 261 4.52 8.96 -2.99
C ASN A 261 4.49 7.60 -2.28
N LEU A 262 4.12 7.59 -1.00
CA LEU A 262 3.95 6.34 -0.24
C LEU A 262 2.84 5.47 -0.85
N SER A 263 1.71 6.06 -1.22
CA SER A 263 0.61 5.33 -1.83
C SER A 263 0.94 4.78 -3.23
N LEU A 264 1.61 5.58 -4.07
CA LEU A 264 2.08 5.16 -5.39
C LEU A 264 3.10 4.03 -5.27
N GLY A 265 3.98 4.07 -4.27
CA GLY A 265 4.92 2.99 -3.98
C GLY A 265 4.24 1.68 -3.59
N LEU A 266 3.16 1.72 -2.79
CA LEU A 266 2.35 0.54 -2.45
C LEU A 266 1.63 -0.01 -3.68
N THR A 267 1.11 0.88 -4.53
CA THR A 267 0.43 0.52 -5.77
C THR A 267 1.40 -0.10 -6.78
N TRP A 268 2.63 0.42 -6.87
CA TRP A 268 3.71 -0.17 -7.65
C TRP A 268 4.08 -1.56 -7.13
N PHE A 269 4.21 -1.74 -5.82
CA PHE A 269 4.43 -3.06 -5.23
C PHE A 269 3.32 -4.04 -5.60
N ALA A 270 2.05 -3.62 -5.51
CA ALA A 270 0.90 -4.43 -5.93
C ALA A 270 1.04 -4.84 -7.41
N LEU A 271 1.36 -3.92 -8.30
CA LEU A 271 1.55 -4.20 -9.73
C LEU A 271 2.62 -5.26 -9.98
N ASN A 272 3.80 -5.12 -9.37
CA ASN A 272 4.88 -6.09 -9.51
C ASN A 272 4.49 -7.46 -8.95
N HIS A 273 3.73 -7.52 -7.86
CA HIS A 273 3.23 -8.77 -7.32
C HIS A 273 2.27 -9.48 -8.30
N ILE A 274 1.41 -8.73 -8.98
CA ILE A 274 0.44 -9.26 -9.96
C ILE A 274 1.14 -9.80 -11.20
N LEU A 275 2.21 -9.11 -11.62
CA LEU A 275 2.93 -9.44 -12.84
C LEU A 275 4.08 -10.43 -12.61
N ARG A 276 4.29 -10.93 -11.39
CA ARG A 276 5.43 -11.79 -11.04
C ARG A 276 5.59 -13.04 -11.93
N ASP A 277 4.46 -13.57 -12.40
CA ASP A 277 4.41 -14.78 -13.22
C ASP A 277 4.57 -14.48 -14.73
N LYS A 278 4.69 -13.20 -15.12
CA LYS A 278 4.91 -12.79 -16.50
C LYS A 278 6.40 -12.83 -16.89
N SER A 279 6.67 -12.67 -18.18
CA SER A 279 8.03 -12.61 -18.70
C SER A 279 8.76 -11.39 -18.14
N TYR A 280 10.05 -11.54 -17.81
CA TYR A 280 10.84 -10.44 -17.26
C TYR A 280 10.90 -9.20 -18.18
N PRO A 281 11.06 -9.32 -19.51
CA PRO A 281 11.02 -8.17 -20.40
C PRO A 281 9.72 -7.37 -20.33
N PHE A 282 8.58 -8.05 -20.14
CA PHE A 282 7.28 -7.39 -19.98
C PHE A 282 7.22 -6.61 -18.66
N ILE A 283 7.65 -7.22 -17.55
CA ILE A 283 7.71 -6.55 -16.23
C ILE A 283 8.63 -5.32 -16.29
N LEU A 284 9.79 -5.46 -16.93
CA LEU A 284 10.73 -4.35 -17.11
C LEU A 284 10.10 -3.22 -17.92
N ALA A 285 9.43 -3.51 -19.03
CA ALA A 285 8.75 -2.50 -19.84
C ALA A 285 7.66 -1.76 -19.05
N VAL A 286 6.87 -2.48 -18.25
CA VAL A 286 5.86 -1.87 -17.37
C VAL A 286 6.51 -0.96 -16.31
N ASN A 287 7.63 -1.39 -15.71
CA ASN A 287 8.34 -0.58 -14.72
C ASN A 287 9.01 0.67 -15.32
N ILE A 288 9.50 0.59 -16.55
CA ILE A 288 9.98 1.75 -17.31
C ILE A 288 8.83 2.74 -17.51
N ALA A 289 7.69 2.27 -18.04
CA ALA A 289 6.53 3.11 -18.27
C ALA A 289 6.03 3.77 -16.98
N LEU A 290 5.94 3.01 -15.88
CA LEU A 290 5.52 3.54 -14.58
C LEU A 290 6.50 4.60 -14.05
N THR A 291 7.81 4.38 -14.17
CA THR A 291 8.82 5.35 -13.75
C THR A 291 8.64 6.68 -14.49
N TYR A 292 8.43 6.65 -15.81
CA TYR A 292 8.14 7.87 -16.59
C TYR A 292 6.82 8.53 -16.20
N ILE A 293 5.75 7.74 -15.99
CA ILE A 293 4.45 8.28 -15.55
C ILE A 293 4.59 9.00 -14.21
N LEU A 294 5.28 8.40 -13.24
CA LEU A 294 5.52 9.00 -11.93
C LEU A 294 6.35 10.29 -12.04
N LEU A 295 7.39 10.30 -12.89
CA LEU A 295 8.22 11.47 -13.13
C LEU A 295 7.41 12.62 -13.73
N ILE A 296 6.64 12.35 -14.79
CA ILE A 296 5.77 13.34 -15.46
C ILE A 296 4.71 13.86 -14.50
N ALA A 297 4.09 12.98 -13.70
CA ALA A 297 3.13 13.40 -12.71
C ALA A 297 3.77 14.25 -11.60
N GLY A 298 5.01 13.94 -11.20
CA GLY A 298 5.82 14.79 -10.33
C GLY A 298 6.04 16.18 -10.94
N VAL A 299 6.39 16.27 -12.23
CA VAL A 299 6.53 17.55 -12.95
C VAL A 299 5.23 18.36 -12.91
N ALA A 300 4.09 17.73 -13.26
CA ALA A 300 2.79 18.38 -13.20
C ALA A 300 2.44 18.85 -11.78
N THR A 301 2.76 18.04 -10.77
CA THR A 301 2.58 18.38 -9.35
C THR A 301 3.46 19.56 -8.93
N GLY A 302 4.71 19.62 -9.38
CA GLY A 302 5.63 20.73 -9.12
C GLY A 302 5.16 22.04 -9.74
N ILE A 303 4.63 22.00 -10.97
CA ILE A 303 4.02 23.16 -11.63
C ILE A 303 2.78 23.63 -10.85
N ALA A 304 1.87 22.71 -10.53
CA ALA A 304 0.61 23.04 -9.86
C ALA A 304 0.81 23.53 -8.42
N GLY A 305 1.75 22.92 -7.69
CA GLY A 305 2.09 23.24 -6.31
C GLY A 305 3.22 24.25 -6.17
N TYR A 306 3.54 25.04 -7.19
CA TYR A 306 4.64 26.02 -7.13
C TYR A 306 4.61 26.92 -5.87
N PRO A 307 3.45 27.49 -5.46
CA PRO A 307 3.39 28.31 -4.25
C PRO A 307 3.79 27.57 -2.98
N VAL A 308 3.54 26.26 -2.92
CA VAL A 308 3.82 25.41 -1.76
C VAL A 308 5.27 24.95 -1.74
N TYR A 309 5.74 24.41 -2.86
CA TYR A 309 7.02 23.73 -2.90
C TYR A 309 8.19 24.68 -3.18
N SER A 310 7.97 25.84 -3.82
CA SER A 310 9.07 26.79 -4.10
C SER A 310 9.78 27.28 -2.82
N GLY A 311 9.03 27.51 -1.73
CA GLY A 311 9.59 27.85 -0.42
C GLY A 311 10.47 26.74 0.17
N LEU A 312 10.01 25.49 0.08
CA LEU A 312 10.75 24.31 0.55
C LEU A 312 12.05 24.08 -0.21
N PHE A 313 12.07 24.38 -1.52
CA PHE A 313 13.21 24.06 -2.38
C PHE A 313 14.24 25.17 -2.54
N LYS A 314 13.92 26.44 -2.26
CA LYS A 314 14.89 27.54 -2.33
C LYS A 314 16.14 27.27 -1.49
N GLY A 315 15.98 26.89 -0.22
CA GLY A 315 17.10 26.59 0.68
C GLY A 315 17.92 25.34 0.29
N VAL A 316 17.31 24.36 -0.37
CA VAL A 316 18.01 23.17 -0.85
C VAL A 316 18.84 23.49 -2.11
N SER A 317 18.29 24.31 -3.01
CA SER A 317 18.92 24.66 -4.28
C SER A 317 20.21 25.47 -4.12
N GLU A 318 20.25 26.38 -3.15
CA GLU A 318 21.43 27.22 -2.86
C GLU A 318 22.58 26.37 -2.29
N ASN A 319 22.27 25.45 -1.38
CA ASN A 319 23.25 24.52 -0.82
C ASN A 319 23.80 23.55 -1.88
N MET A 320 22.94 22.99 -2.73
CA MET A 320 23.39 22.06 -3.78
C MET A 320 24.25 22.73 -4.85
N ARG A 321 23.93 23.97 -5.26
CA ARG A 321 24.77 24.72 -6.21
C ARG A 321 26.16 25.02 -5.64
N SER A 322 26.23 25.44 -4.38
CA SER A 322 27.51 25.69 -3.71
C SER A 322 28.38 24.43 -3.65
N ILE A 323 27.80 23.29 -3.29
CA ILE A 323 28.49 22.00 -3.19
C ILE A 323 28.94 21.49 -4.57
N ALA A 324 28.04 21.47 -5.57
CA ALA A 324 28.36 20.98 -6.91
C ALA A 324 29.43 21.86 -7.62
N SER A 325 29.49 23.15 -7.28
CA SER A 325 30.46 24.07 -7.90
C SER A 325 31.91 23.88 -7.40
N SER A 326 32.16 23.21 -6.28
CA SER A 326 33.51 23.04 -5.72
C SER A 326 34.09 21.63 -5.86
N MET A 327 33.31 20.69 -6.42
CA MET A 327 33.68 19.28 -6.47
C MET A 327 34.53 18.89 -7.70
N SER A 328 35.48 17.98 -7.48
CA SER A 328 36.17 17.25 -8.56
C SER A 328 35.21 16.33 -9.32
N LEU A 329 35.53 15.95 -10.57
CA LEU A 329 34.72 15.01 -11.35
C LEU A 329 34.46 13.70 -10.59
N TYR A 330 35.49 13.14 -9.96
CA TYR A 330 35.36 11.91 -9.18
C TYR A 330 34.40 12.06 -7.99
N SER A 331 34.52 13.16 -7.24
CA SER A 331 33.62 13.47 -6.12
C SER A 331 32.18 13.64 -6.59
N LEU A 332 31.97 14.29 -7.74
CA LEU A 332 30.65 14.48 -8.34
C LEU A 332 30.03 13.13 -8.76
N ILE A 333 30.81 12.24 -9.40
CA ILE A 333 30.35 10.89 -9.78
C ILE A 333 29.89 10.11 -8.54
N ILE A 334 30.70 10.09 -7.47
CA ILE A 334 30.35 9.36 -6.24
C ILE A 334 29.10 9.96 -5.59
N MET A 335 28.99 11.28 -5.53
CA MET A 335 27.83 11.94 -4.93
C MET A 335 26.54 11.57 -5.68
N VAL A 336 26.55 11.69 -7.02
CA VAL A 336 25.41 11.33 -7.87
C VAL A 336 25.07 9.83 -7.72
N PHE A 337 26.09 8.97 -7.78
CA PHE A 337 25.91 7.52 -7.63
C PHE A 337 25.30 7.15 -6.27
N LEU A 338 25.85 7.67 -5.16
CA LEU A 338 25.35 7.37 -3.82
C LEU A 338 23.95 7.92 -3.60
N ASN A 339 23.63 9.09 -4.14
CA ASN A 339 22.28 9.66 -4.09
C ASN A 339 21.28 8.73 -4.80
N ASN A 340 21.54 8.37 -6.05
CA ASN A 340 20.65 7.53 -6.85
C ASN A 340 20.58 6.10 -6.28
N LEU A 341 21.69 5.57 -5.77
CA LEU A 341 21.73 4.28 -5.07
C LEU A 341 20.87 4.30 -3.80
N SER A 342 20.93 5.36 -2.98
CA SER A 342 20.16 5.46 -1.74
C SER A 342 18.65 5.43 -1.98
N ILE A 343 18.20 6.03 -3.09
CA ILE A 343 16.79 6.07 -3.50
C ILE A 343 16.32 4.71 -4.02
N SER A 344 17.19 4.02 -4.76
CA SER A 344 16.82 2.84 -5.55
C SER A 344 17.14 1.50 -4.91
N ILE A 345 18.16 1.42 -4.04
CA ILE A 345 18.53 0.18 -3.38
C ILE A 345 17.40 -0.43 -2.56
N PRO A 346 16.49 0.33 -1.89
CA PRO A 346 15.39 -0.29 -1.19
C PRO A 346 14.47 -1.07 -2.13
N SER A 347 14.37 -0.71 -3.41
CA SER A 347 13.48 -1.35 -4.40
C SER A 347 13.79 -2.83 -4.69
N ILE A 348 14.95 -3.34 -4.24
CA ILE A 348 15.33 -4.75 -4.41
C ILE A 348 14.62 -5.69 -3.42
N ILE A 349 14.02 -5.15 -2.34
CA ILE A 349 13.26 -5.93 -1.34
C ILE A 349 11.73 -5.72 -1.49
N PRO A 350 10.89 -6.63 -0.96
CA PRO A 350 9.44 -6.45 -0.96
C PRO A 350 9.03 -5.12 -0.31
N MET A 351 8.05 -4.42 -0.90
CA MET A 351 7.62 -3.06 -0.55
C MET A 351 8.69 -1.97 -0.72
N GLY A 352 9.87 -2.29 -1.25
CA GLY A 352 10.94 -1.35 -1.53
C GLY A 352 10.63 -0.25 -2.54
N SER A 353 9.61 -0.45 -3.37
CA SER A 353 9.13 0.53 -4.36
C SER A 353 8.64 1.84 -3.73
N LEU A 354 8.42 1.88 -2.41
CA LEU A 354 8.07 3.10 -1.67
C LEU A 354 9.15 4.18 -1.78
N ALA A 355 10.41 3.81 -1.54
CA ALA A 355 11.53 4.76 -1.60
C ALA A 355 11.74 5.25 -3.04
N LEU A 356 11.65 4.33 -4.00
CA LEU A 356 11.85 4.64 -5.40
C LEU A 356 10.75 5.54 -5.97
N ALA A 357 9.47 5.25 -5.66
CA ALA A 357 8.35 6.12 -6.03
C ALA A 357 8.54 7.54 -5.48
N SER A 358 9.00 7.65 -4.22
CA SER A 358 9.29 8.94 -3.60
C SER A 358 10.40 9.70 -4.32
N GLY A 359 11.53 9.04 -4.60
CA GLY A 359 12.65 9.67 -5.30
C GLY A 359 12.28 10.15 -6.71
N VAL A 360 11.60 9.29 -7.50
CA VAL A 360 11.19 9.62 -8.87
C VAL A 360 10.16 10.77 -8.89
N CYS A 361 9.15 10.73 -8.02
CA CYS A 361 8.16 11.81 -7.95
C CYS A 361 8.79 13.13 -7.47
N ASN A 362 9.68 13.08 -6.48
CA ASN A 362 10.36 14.28 -5.97
C ASN A 362 11.28 14.90 -7.03
N ALA A 363 12.01 14.09 -7.80
CA ALA A 363 12.79 14.58 -8.94
C ALA A 363 11.89 15.30 -9.96
N GLY A 364 10.73 14.72 -10.27
CA GLY A 364 9.71 15.36 -11.11
C GLY A 364 9.24 16.69 -10.55
N ILE A 365 8.90 16.75 -9.25
CA ILE A 365 8.48 17.99 -8.58
C ILE A 365 9.52 19.09 -8.73
N ILE A 366 10.81 18.79 -8.50
CA ILE A 366 11.91 19.76 -8.64
C ILE A 366 12.00 20.29 -10.07
N ILE A 367 11.90 19.40 -11.07
CA ILE A 367 11.89 19.79 -12.48
C ILE A 367 10.70 20.72 -12.77
N GLY A 368 9.49 20.34 -12.31
CA GLY A 368 8.28 21.15 -12.46
C GLY A 368 8.39 22.55 -11.85
N LEU A 369 9.00 22.66 -10.67
CA LEU A 369 9.26 23.94 -10.02
C LEU A 369 10.26 24.80 -10.77
N THR A 370 11.29 24.17 -11.36
CA THR A 370 12.34 24.87 -12.09
C THR A 370 11.82 25.48 -13.39
N ILE A 371 10.85 24.82 -14.05
CA ILE A 371 10.28 25.28 -15.31
C ILE A 371 9.06 26.20 -15.14
N TYR A 372 8.49 26.26 -13.93
CA TYR A 372 7.34 27.11 -13.64
C TYR A 372 7.67 28.59 -13.93
N GLY A 373 6.83 29.24 -14.74
CA GLY A 373 6.99 30.65 -15.10
C GLY A 373 8.08 30.94 -16.14
N LEU A 374 8.80 29.92 -16.64
CA LEU A 374 9.73 30.10 -17.75
C LEU A 374 8.98 30.24 -19.09
N PRO A 375 9.55 30.95 -20.09
CA PRO A 375 9.06 30.90 -21.46
C PRO A 375 9.00 29.45 -21.97
N LEU A 376 7.99 29.12 -22.79
CA LEU A 376 7.75 27.74 -23.26
C LEU A 376 9.00 27.11 -23.88
N ASP A 377 9.73 27.84 -24.73
CA ASP A 377 10.96 27.33 -25.35
C ASP A 377 12.04 26.97 -24.33
N THR A 378 12.18 27.77 -23.27
CA THR A 378 13.12 27.50 -22.19
C THR A 378 12.67 26.31 -21.35
N ALA A 379 11.37 26.23 -21.02
CA ALA A 379 10.79 25.11 -20.29
C ALA A 379 10.95 23.78 -21.05
N LEU A 380 10.68 23.77 -22.36
CA LEU A 380 10.87 22.59 -23.21
C LEU A 380 12.33 22.17 -23.31
N ARG A 381 13.26 23.15 -23.40
CA ARG A 381 14.71 22.86 -23.33
C ARG A 381 15.09 22.24 -22.00
N THR A 382 14.59 22.72 -20.87
CA THR A 382 14.85 22.11 -19.57
C THR A 382 14.25 20.71 -19.46
N LEU A 383 13.04 20.47 -19.98
CA LEU A 383 12.44 19.14 -20.01
C LEU A 383 13.21 18.16 -20.92
N SER A 384 13.92 18.65 -21.93
CA SER A 384 14.76 17.80 -22.79
C SER A 384 15.87 17.06 -22.02
N ILE A 385 16.22 17.51 -20.82
CA ILE A 385 17.13 16.80 -19.91
C ILE A 385 16.66 15.37 -19.62
N LEU A 386 15.35 15.12 -19.61
CA LEU A 386 14.78 13.78 -19.41
C LEU A 386 15.10 12.81 -20.56
N LEU A 387 15.53 13.34 -21.70
CA LEU A 387 15.94 12.56 -22.87
C LEU A 387 17.47 12.44 -22.97
N TYR A 388 18.22 12.99 -22.00
CA TYR A 388 19.67 12.87 -22.02
C TYR A 388 20.08 11.43 -21.70
N PRO A 389 21.23 10.96 -22.23
CA PRO A 389 21.68 9.59 -22.02
C PRO A 389 21.78 9.18 -20.54
N TYR A 390 22.17 10.11 -19.67
CA TYR A 390 22.28 9.82 -18.23
C TYR A 390 20.90 9.57 -17.60
N ALA A 391 19.90 10.39 -17.91
CA ALA A 391 18.54 10.25 -17.39
C ALA A 391 17.89 8.95 -17.90
N ILE A 392 18.04 8.63 -19.18
CA ILE A 392 17.54 7.37 -19.75
C ILE A 392 18.17 6.17 -19.04
N THR A 393 19.49 6.22 -18.82
CA THR A 393 20.23 5.14 -18.16
C THR A 393 19.82 4.98 -16.69
N GLU A 394 19.61 6.09 -15.97
CA GLU A 394 19.14 6.12 -14.58
C GLU A 394 17.74 5.52 -14.44
N LEU A 395 16.78 5.97 -15.25
CA LEU A 395 15.39 5.48 -15.20
C LEU A 395 15.31 4.00 -15.60
N LEU A 396 16.16 3.56 -16.53
CA LEU A 396 16.30 2.14 -16.86
C LEU A 396 16.84 1.35 -15.67
N ALA A 397 17.87 1.85 -14.99
CA ALA A 397 18.47 1.19 -13.84
C ALA A 397 17.47 1.07 -12.67
N TYR A 398 16.70 2.13 -12.39
CA TYR A 398 15.58 2.10 -11.44
C TYR A 398 14.55 1.03 -11.78
N SER A 399 14.19 0.91 -13.06
CA SER A 399 13.22 -0.08 -13.53
C SER A 399 13.76 -1.51 -13.40
N ILE A 400 15.05 -1.73 -13.64
CA ILE A 400 15.73 -3.02 -13.44
C ILE A 400 15.71 -3.41 -11.96
N LEU A 401 16.10 -2.50 -11.07
CA LEU A 401 16.12 -2.74 -9.62
C LEU A 401 14.71 -3.02 -9.08
N ALA A 402 13.70 -2.24 -9.47
CA ALA A 402 12.32 -2.48 -9.09
C ALA A 402 11.77 -3.82 -9.62
N SER A 403 12.20 -4.24 -10.82
CA SER A 403 11.79 -5.52 -11.42
C SER A 403 12.44 -6.72 -10.72
N SER A 404 13.59 -6.53 -10.07
CA SER A 404 14.37 -7.61 -9.44
C SER A 404 13.57 -8.35 -8.36
N VAL A 405 12.68 -7.65 -7.64
CA VAL A 405 11.84 -8.22 -6.57
C VAL A 405 10.96 -9.38 -7.06
N THR A 406 10.62 -9.42 -8.34
CA THR A 406 9.81 -10.50 -8.94
C THR A 406 10.60 -11.80 -9.13
N ARG A 407 11.92 -11.77 -8.90
CA ARG A 407 12.85 -12.90 -9.11
C ARG A 407 13.55 -13.35 -7.83
N LEU A 408 13.10 -12.90 -6.66
CA LEU A 408 13.68 -13.23 -5.34
C LEU A 408 13.86 -14.74 -5.10
N GLU A 409 12.94 -15.57 -5.61
CA GLU A 409 12.99 -17.03 -5.47
C GLU A 409 14.15 -17.67 -6.25
N THR A 410 14.75 -16.94 -7.20
CA THR A 410 15.86 -17.41 -8.04
C THR A 410 17.14 -16.62 -7.76
N SER A 411 17.84 -16.97 -6.67
CA SER A 411 18.99 -16.23 -6.12
C SER A 411 20.02 -15.77 -7.16
N ARG A 412 20.44 -16.64 -8.09
CA ARG A 412 21.41 -16.29 -9.15
C ARG A 412 20.89 -15.23 -10.11
N LYS A 413 19.63 -15.36 -10.56
CA LYS A 413 19.02 -14.40 -11.50
C LYS A 413 18.74 -13.07 -10.80
N TYR A 414 18.25 -13.13 -9.57
CA TYR A 414 18.06 -11.96 -8.72
C TYR A 414 19.36 -11.16 -8.56
N LEU A 415 20.45 -11.82 -8.13
CA LEU A 415 21.73 -11.15 -7.95
C LEU A 415 22.27 -10.55 -9.25
N ALA A 416 22.19 -11.27 -10.37
CA ALA A 416 22.63 -10.77 -11.67
C ALA A 416 21.85 -9.52 -12.11
N ILE A 417 20.53 -9.50 -11.90
CA ILE A 417 19.68 -8.34 -12.21
C ILE A 417 20.05 -7.15 -11.31
N VAL A 418 20.21 -7.37 -10.01
CA VAL A 418 20.60 -6.32 -9.05
C VAL A 418 21.94 -5.71 -9.41
N LEU A 419 22.96 -6.55 -9.66
CA LEU A 419 24.29 -6.07 -10.08
C LEU A 419 24.23 -5.29 -11.38
N THR A 420 23.42 -5.73 -12.35
CA THR A 420 23.22 -5.01 -13.62
C THR A 420 22.62 -3.63 -13.38
N GLY A 421 21.62 -3.52 -12.50
CA GLY A 421 21.01 -2.25 -12.12
C GLY A 421 22.00 -1.31 -11.44
N ILE A 422 22.80 -1.80 -10.47
CA ILE A 422 23.82 -1.00 -9.77
C ILE A 422 24.91 -0.51 -10.73
N LEU A 423 25.38 -1.36 -11.65
CA LEU A 423 26.37 -0.97 -12.66
C LEU A 423 25.82 0.09 -13.62
N LEU A 424 24.55 -0.03 -14.02
CA LEU A 424 23.89 1.00 -14.85
C LEU A 424 23.71 2.32 -14.10
N LEU A 425 23.43 2.31 -12.79
CA LEU A 425 23.42 3.54 -11.98
C LEU A 425 24.79 4.20 -11.92
N LEU A 426 25.86 3.42 -11.80
CA LEU A 426 27.22 3.96 -11.84
C LEU A 426 27.51 4.60 -13.21
N LEU A 427 27.11 3.94 -14.30
CA LEU A 427 27.23 4.50 -15.64
C LEU A 427 26.42 5.81 -15.79
N ALA A 428 25.18 5.84 -15.31
CA ALA A 428 24.34 7.04 -15.31
C ALA A 428 25.03 8.19 -14.56
N ALA A 429 25.59 7.93 -13.38
CA ALA A 429 26.31 8.92 -12.58
C ALA A 429 27.55 9.48 -13.30
N VAL A 430 28.29 8.63 -14.02
CA VAL A 430 29.42 9.06 -14.86
C VAL A 430 28.94 9.98 -15.97
N LEU A 431 27.88 9.60 -16.69
CA LEU A 431 27.33 10.39 -17.79
C LEU A 431 26.78 11.74 -17.30
N GLU A 432 26.09 11.75 -16.15
CA GLU A 432 25.55 12.97 -15.55
C GLU A 432 26.68 13.91 -15.12
N ALA A 433 27.69 13.40 -14.40
CA ALA A 433 28.81 14.22 -13.95
C ALA A 433 29.60 14.84 -15.12
N ILE A 434 29.83 14.08 -16.20
CA ILE A 434 30.45 14.61 -17.43
C ILE A 434 29.58 15.71 -18.05
N THR A 435 28.26 15.48 -18.13
CA THR A 435 27.32 16.47 -18.68
C THR A 435 27.34 17.77 -17.88
N ILE A 436 27.30 17.68 -16.54
CA ILE A 436 27.36 18.86 -15.65
C ILE A 436 28.64 19.67 -15.89
N ILE A 437 29.81 19.00 -16.00
CA ILE A 437 31.09 19.69 -16.22
C ILE A 437 31.16 20.31 -17.61
N GLN A 438 30.66 19.63 -18.64
CA GLN A 438 30.64 20.17 -20.01
C GLN A 438 29.74 21.40 -20.14
N VAL A 439 28.56 21.37 -19.50
CA VAL A 439 27.64 22.52 -19.46
C VAL A 439 28.25 23.68 -18.66
N ARG A 440 29.06 23.39 -17.63
CA ARG A 440 29.75 24.41 -16.82
C ARG A 440 30.80 25.18 -17.62
N GLY A 441 31.50 24.53 -18.56
CA GLY A 441 32.58 25.13 -19.34
C GLY A 441 33.77 25.63 -18.49
N PRO A 442 34.96 25.82 -19.08
CA PRO A 442 36.04 26.49 -18.37
C PRO A 442 35.63 27.94 -18.12
N THR A 443 35.53 28.34 -16.85
CA THR A 443 35.56 29.76 -16.50
C THR A 443 36.71 30.40 -17.24
N THR A 444 36.38 31.31 -18.15
CA THR A 444 37.31 32.09 -18.95
C THR A 444 38.37 32.72 -18.06
N SER A 445 39.56 32.12 -18.03
CA SER A 445 40.81 32.88 -17.99
C SER A 445 40.99 33.56 -19.36
N ARG A 446 40.09 34.49 -19.70
CA ARG A 446 40.45 35.57 -20.61
C ARG A 446 41.02 36.65 -19.72
N SER A 447 42.32 36.52 -19.47
CA SER A 447 43.15 37.64 -19.08
C SER A 447 42.94 38.75 -20.12
N HIS A 448 42.19 39.77 -19.74
CA HIS A 448 42.59 41.11 -20.11
C HIS A 448 43.83 41.45 -19.28
N LEU A 449 44.97 41.02 -19.81
CA LEU A 449 46.26 41.70 -19.86
C LEU A 449 47.17 40.87 -20.76
#